data_AF-A0A4R3ND74-F1
#
_entry.id   AF-A0A4R3ND74-F1
#
_cell.length_a   1.000
_cell.length_b   1.000
_cell.length_c   1.000
_cell.angle_alpha   90.00
_cell.angle_beta   90.00
_cell.angle_gamma   90.00
#
_symmetry.space_group_name_H-M   'P 1'
#
loop_
_entity.id
_entity.type
_entity.pdbx_description
1 polymer ?
#
loop_
_entity_poly.entity_id
_entity_poly.type
_entity_poly.pdbx_seq_one_letter_code
_entity_poly.pdbx_strand_id
1 'polypeptide(L)'
;MKNLLVRILFHLLDFNQMKEITVTREEREAFDSLFHGECLCAEGNSMNDSLTYPKYKFLQYIVEHKNVLIHGTSNRNIKRFEPRRQSLFNGEMVCAVFAASDGIWPMFFAIINREQYKGSLRNMCLSVPTKKGIRRYYYFSLSDSFQGNPFHEGTVYILPKEGFKQGGIRDEWICEREVKPLARLNIGPDDFPFLHEIRTHRETDSIYQTLIKSLLFRRGKHFVEKK
;
A
#
# COMPACT_ATOMS: atom_id res chain seq x y z
N MET A 1 -16.72 -10.84 19.53
CA MET A 1 -15.81 -10.35 20.60
C MET A 1 -14.37 -10.14 20.14
N LYS A 2 -13.70 -11.11 19.47
CA LYS A 2 -12.32 -10.92 18.94
C LYS A 2 -12.13 -9.65 18.09
N ASN A 3 -13.00 -9.39 17.12
CA ASN A 3 -12.88 -8.20 16.26
C ASN A 3 -13.08 -6.87 17.00
N LEU A 4 -13.76 -6.86 18.16
CA LEU A 4 -13.97 -5.63 18.93
C LEU A 4 -12.71 -5.26 19.73
N LEU A 5 -12.08 -6.26 20.38
CA LEU A 5 -10.81 -6.09 21.10
C LEU A 5 -9.67 -5.66 20.18
N VAL A 6 -9.58 -6.27 19.00
CA VAL A 6 -8.61 -5.89 17.95
C VAL A 6 -8.82 -4.45 17.50
N ARG A 7 -10.07 -4.01 17.29
CA ARG A 7 -10.39 -2.63 16.92
C ARG A 7 -10.04 -1.63 18.02
N ILE A 8 -10.30 -1.97 19.28
CA ILE A 8 -9.93 -1.13 20.43
C ILE A 8 -8.41 -1.01 20.51
N LEU A 9 -7.69 -2.13 20.38
CA LEU A 9 -6.23 -2.14 20.39
C LEU A 9 -5.65 -1.24 19.29
N PHE A 10 -6.14 -1.30 18.05
CA PHE A 10 -5.63 -0.45 16.96
C PHE A 10 -6.03 1.01 17.08
N HIS A 11 -7.21 1.31 17.64
CA HIS A 11 -7.55 2.68 18.02
C HIS A 11 -6.62 3.22 19.10
N LEU A 12 -6.21 2.38 20.05
CA LEU A 12 -5.26 2.78 21.08
C LEU A 12 -3.87 3.00 20.49
N LEU A 13 -3.42 2.13 19.58
CA LEU A 13 -2.14 2.19 18.84
C LEU A 13 -2.03 3.36 17.83
N ASP A 14 -3.08 4.17 17.72
CA ASP A 14 -3.13 5.34 16.83
C ASP A 14 -2.78 4.97 15.38
N PHE A 15 -3.24 3.81 14.91
CA PHE A 15 -3.05 3.43 13.51
C PHE A 15 -3.89 4.33 12.62
N ASN A 16 -3.36 4.69 11.46
CA ASN A 16 -4.09 5.40 10.42
C ASN A 16 -5.29 4.54 10.00
N GLN A 17 -6.46 5.14 9.94
CA GLN A 17 -7.69 4.40 9.70
C GLN A 17 -8.29 4.83 8.39
N MET A 18 -8.54 3.85 7.54
CA MET A 18 -9.50 4.00 6.48
C MET A 18 -10.79 3.31 6.89
N LYS A 19 -11.83 4.12 7.07
CA LYS A 19 -13.20 3.60 7.17
C LYS A 19 -13.55 2.88 5.87
N GLU A 20 -14.62 2.11 5.93
CA GLU A 20 -15.22 1.46 4.78
C GLU A 20 -15.38 2.48 3.64
N ILE A 21 -14.69 2.28 2.51
CA ILE A 21 -14.78 3.20 1.39
C ILE A 21 -16.20 3.13 0.85
N THR A 22 -16.90 4.26 0.93
CA THR A 22 -18.21 4.41 0.30
C THR A 22 -17.99 4.91 -1.12
N VAL A 23 -18.44 4.13 -2.09
CA VAL A 23 -18.39 4.47 -3.53
C VAL A 23 -19.82 4.75 -3.97
N THR A 24 -20.06 5.97 -4.45
CA THR A 24 -21.34 6.38 -5.03
C THR A 24 -21.60 5.62 -6.34
N ARG A 25 -22.83 5.73 -6.87
CA ARG A 25 -23.14 5.11 -8.17
C ARG A 25 -22.31 5.77 -9.28
N GLU A 26 -22.20 7.09 -9.27
CA GLU A 26 -21.41 7.83 -10.27
C GLU A 26 -19.93 7.43 -10.21
N GLU A 27 -19.35 7.30 -9.02
CA GLU A 27 -17.96 6.85 -8.86
C GLU A 27 -17.77 5.41 -9.34
N ARG A 28 -18.73 4.52 -9.06
CA ARG A 28 -18.69 3.13 -9.51
C ARG A 28 -18.67 3.06 -11.04
N GLU A 29 -19.56 3.79 -11.70
CA GLU A 29 -19.64 3.85 -13.16
C GLU A 29 -18.35 4.41 -13.76
N ALA A 30 -17.79 5.49 -13.18
CA ALA A 30 -16.53 6.06 -13.61
C ALA A 30 -15.35 5.09 -13.43
N PHE A 31 -15.26 4.40 -12.29
CA PHE A 31 -14.20 3.42 -12.03
C PHE A 31 -14.31 2.18 -12.91
N ASP A 32 -15.54 1.70 -13.17
CA ASP A 32 -15.76 0.59 -14.08
C ASP A 32 -15.36 0.97 -15.51
N SER A 33 -15.78 2.16 -15.97
CA SER A 33 -15.39 2.67 -17.29
C SER A 33 -13.86 2.79 -17.42
N LEU A 34 -13.19 3.37 -16.41
CA LEU A 34 -11.74 3.49 -16.38
C LEU A 34 -11.05 2.12 -16.39
N PHE A 35 -11.51 1.18 -15.59
CA PHE A 35 -10.94 -0.17 -15.54
C PHE A 35 -11.08 -0.91 -16.88
N HIS A 36 -12.25 -0.83 -17.51
CA HIS A 36 -12.50 -1.50 -18.78
C HIS A 36 -11.76 -0.83 -19.95
N GLY A 37 -11.72 0.51 -19.98
CA GLY A 37 -11.09 1.27 -21.05
C GLY A 37 -9.56 1.30 -20.97
N GLU A 38 -9.01 1.39 -19.76
CA GLU A 38 -7.58 1.68 -19.56
C GLU A 38 -6.81 0.62 -18.78
N CYS A 39 -7.46 -0.32 -18.08
CA CYS A 39 -6.72 -1.40 -17.41
C CYS A 39 -6.65 -2.67 -18.24
N LEU A 40 -7.78 -3.17 -18.74
CA LEU A 40 -7.84 -4.46 -19.42
C LEU A 40 -7.15 -4.46 -20.79
N CYS A 41 -7.15 -3.31 -21.47
CA CYS A 41 -6.62 -3.16 -22.82
C CYS A 41 -5.20 -2.55 -22.86
N ALA A 42 -4.63 -2.20 -21.70
CA ALA A 42 -3.37 -1.45 -21.68
C ALA A 42 -2.12 -2.29 -21.88
N GLU A 43 -2.15 -3.62 -21.72
CA GLU A 43 -0.98 -4.49 -21.86
C GLU A 43 0.23 -4.03 -21.00
N GLY A 44 -0.04 -3.50 -19.81
CA GLY A 44 0.97 -2.96 -18.89
C GLY A 44 1.36 -1.50 -19.15
N ASN A 45 0.77 -0.84 -20.14
CA ASN A 45 1.00 0.58 -20.41
C ASN A 45 0.42 1.49 -19.32
N SER A 46 0.82 2.76 -19.38
CA SER A 46 0.35 3.78 -18.44
C SER A 46 -1.11 4.11 -18.68
N MET A 47 -1.87 4.16 -17.61
CA MET A 47 -3.17 4.83 -17.57
C MET A 47 -2.99 6.33 -17.69
N ASN A 48 -4.06 7.03 -18.05
CA ASN A 48 -4.12 8.48 -18.02
C ASN A 48 -4.11 8.97 -16.56
N ASP A 49 -3.28 9.98 -16.27
CA ASP A 49 -3.13 10.53 -14.92
C ASP A 49 -4.29 11.47 -14.52
N SER A 50 -5.19 11.79 -15.45
CA SER A 50 -6.30 12.73 -15.27
C SER A 50 -7.53 12.09 -14.61
N LEU A 51 -7.36 11.45 -13.46
CA LEU A 51 -8.50 10.88 -12.72
C LEU A 51 -9.29 11.98 -12.00
N THR A 52 -10.60 12.01 -12.21
CA THR A 52 -11.54 12.92 -11.52
C THR A 52 -11.62 12.66 -10.01
N TYR A 53 -11.34 11.43 -9.59
CA TYR A 53 -11.44 10.99 -8.19
C TYR A 53 -10.07 10.60 -7.64
N PRO A 54 -9.87 10.62 -6.30
CA PRO A 54 -8.59 10.25 -5.71
C PRO A 54 -8.12 8.85 -6.14
N LYS A 55 -6.86 8.74 -6.55
CA LYS A 55 -6.28 7.49 -7.08
C LYS A 55 -6.41 6.32 -6.11
N TYR A 56 -6.20 6.55 -4.82
CA TYR A 56 -6.36 5.51 -3.80
C TYR A 56 -7.79 4.93 -3.76
N LYS A 57 -8.81 5.74 -4.07
CA LYS A 57 -10.22 5.30 -4.05
C LYS A 57 -10.51 4.38 -5.23
N PHE A 58 -9.99 4.73 -6.41
CA PHE A 58 -10.03 3.87 -7.59
C PHE A 58 -9.29 2.54 -7.34
N LEU A 59 -8.04 2.60 -6.87
CA LEU A 59 -7.22 1.42 -6.58
C LEU A 59 -7.91 0.48 -5.58
N GLN A 60 -8.47 1.05 -4.52
CA GLN A 60 -9.18 0.27 -3.52
C GLN A 60 -10.47 -0.35 -4.08
N TYR A 61 -11.20 0.39 -4.91
CA TYR A 61 -12.41 -0.11 -5.57
C TYR A 61 -12.10 -1.33 -6.46
N ILE A 62 -11.09 -1.24 -7.32
CA ILE A 62 -10.77 -2.33 -8.25
C ILE A 62 -10.23 -3.56 -7.52
N VAL A 63 -9.48 -3.40 -6.45
CA VAL A 63 -9.02 -4.53 -5.62
C VAL A 63 -10.19 -5.30 -4.99
N GLU A 64 -11.24 -4.59 -4.58
CA GLU A 64 -12.39 -5.20 -3.91
C GLU A 64 -13.38 -5.84 -4.88
N HIS A 65 -13.47 -5.32 -6.10
CA HIS A 65 -14.53 -5.69 -7.05
C HIS A 65 -14.02 -6.35 -8.33
N LYS A 66 -12.73 -6.25 -8.62
CA LYS A 66 -12.09 -6.81 -9.82
C LYS A 66 -11.06 -7.84 -9.37
N ASN A 67 -10.82 -8.85 -10.21
CA ASN A 67 -9.90 -9.94 -9.88
C ASN A 67 -8.43 -9.53 -10.07
N VAL A 68 -8.01 -8.47 -9.36
CA VAL A 68 -6.70 -7.83 -9.50
C VAL A 68 -6.03 -7.62 -8.13
N LEU A 69 -4.72 -7.42 -8.17
CA LEU A 69 -3.87 -7.07 -7.04
C LEU A 69 -3.00 -5.88 -7.40
N ILE A 70 -2.43 -5.22 -6.39
CA ILE A 70 -1.69 -3.97 -6.57
C ILE A 70 -0.24 -4.15 -6.13
N HIS A 71 0.71 -3.70 -6.96
CA HIS A 71 2.12 -3.64 -6.62
C HIS A 71 2.62 -2.19 -6.73
N GLY A 72 3.35 -1.70 -5.73
CA GLY A 72 3.85 -0.33 -5.72
C GLY A 72 5.38 -0.30 -5.62
N THR A 73 6.00 0.52 -6.46
CA THR A 73 7.46 0.60 -6.56
C THR A 73 7.89 1.94 -7.16
N SER A 74 9.14 2.31 -6.88
CA SER A 74 9.81 3.44 -7.54
C SER A 74 10.14 3.18 -9.01
N ASN A 75 10.28 1.91 -9.39
CA ASN A 75 10.66 1.56 -10.76
C ASN A 75 9.45 1.71 -11.69
N ARG A 76 9.48 2.74 -12.52
CA ARG A 76 8.39 3.10 -13.41
C ARG A 76 8.27 2.19 -14.63
N ASN A 77 9.31 1.44 -15.03
CA ASN A 77 9.39 0.79 -16.35
C ASN A 77 9.41 -0.74 -16.31
N ILE A 78 8.71 -1.35 -15.33
CA ILE A 78 8.60 -2.81 -15.22
C ILE A 78 7.61 -3.34 -16.25
N LYS A 79 8.12 -4.01 -17.28
CA LYS A 79 7.28 -4.72 -18.27
C LYS A 79 6.81 -6.08 -17.77
N ARG A 80 7.61 -6.70 -16.90
CA ARG A 80 7.39 -8.03 -16.32
C ARG A 80 7.99 -8.08 -14.94
N PHE A 81 7.21 -8.57 -13.98
CA PHE A 81 7.69 -8.83 -12.62
C PHE A 81 8.28 -10.23 -12.57
N GLU A 82 9.54 -10.32 -12.18
CA GLU A 82 10.22 -11.59 -11.92
C GLU A 82 10.21 -11.90 -10.42
N PRO A 83 10.06 -13.18 -10.02
CA PRO A 83 10.23 -13.60 -8.64
C PRO A 83 11.58 -13.15 -8.08
N ARG A 84 11.56 -12.54 -6.89
CA ARG A 84 12.79 -12.12 -6.19
C ARG A 84 12.79 -12.64 -4.77
N ARG A 85 13.98 -12.95 -4.26
CA ARG A 85 14.17 -13.42 -2.90
C ARG A 85 13.88 -12.31 -1.89
N GLN A 86 12.82 -12.45 -1.11
CA GLN A 86 12.34 -11.48 -0.12
C GLN A 86 11.67 -12.22 1.05
N SER A 87 11.52 -11.55 2.19
CA SER A 87 10.78 -12.10 3.34
C SER A 87 9.29 -11.76 3.24
N LEU A 88 8.44 -12.73 3.54
CA LEU A 88 7.02 -12.51 3.86
C LEU A 88 6.89 -11.64 5.13
N PHE A 89 5.69 -11.12 5.37
CA PHE A 89 5.40 -10.36 6.59
C PHE A 89 5.73 -11.11 7.89
N ASN A 90 5.59 -12.44 7.91
CA ASN A 90 5.90 -13.30 9.05
C ASN A 90 7.42 -13.62 9.21
N GLY A 91 8.26 -13.12 8.29
CA GLY A 91 9.72 -13.34 8.28
C GLY A 91 10.19 -14.54 7.46
N GLU A 92 9.29 -15.36 6.92
CA GLU A 92 9.66 -16.50 6.06
C GLU A 92 10.28 -16.02 4.75
N MET A 93 11.42 -16.60 4.35
CA MET A 93 12.10 -16.25 3.10
C MET A 93 11.51 -17.01 1.90
N VAL A 94 11.07 -16.27 0.89
CA VAL A 94 10.49 -16.81 -0.35
C VAL A 94 11.11 -16.18 -1.58
N CYS A 95 10.94 -16.78 -2.75
CA CYS A 95 11.28 -16.19 -4.05
C CYS A 95 9.99 -15.95 -4.85
N ALA A 96 9.49 -14.72 -4.86
CA ALA A 96 8.18 -14.42 -5.43
C ALA A 96 8.04 -12.97 -5.90
N VAL A 97 7.04 -12.73 -6.75
CA VAL A 97 6.45 -11.41 -7.02
C VAL A 97 5.44 -11.13 -5.92
N PHE A 98 5.53 -9.96 -5.29
CA PHE A 98 4.65 -9.55 -4.21
C PHE A 98 3.57 -8.60 -4.74
N ALA A 99 2.37 -8.69 -4.22
CA ALA A 99 1.29 -7.76 -4.49
C ALA A 99 0.36 -7.67 -3.26
N ALA A 100 -0.56 -6.72 -3.26
CA ALA A 100 -1.50 -6.54 -2.17
C ALA A 100 -2.95 -6.54 -2.65
N SER A 101 -3.85 -7.05 -1.80
CA SER A 101 -5.28 -6.81 -1.89
C SER A 101 -5.68 -5.56 -1.11
N ASP A 102 -4.93 -4.49 -1.31
CA ASP A 102 -5.14 -3.17 -0.71
C ASP A 102 -4.71 -2.06 -1.70
N GLY A 103 -5.46 -0.95 -1.75
CA GLY A 103 -5.21 0.14 -2.69
C GLY A 103 -4.18 1.18 -2.23
N ILE A 104 -3.78 1.19 -0.96
CA ILE A 104 -2.99 2.27 -0.32
C ILE A 104 -1.62 1.78 0.13
N TRP A 105 -1.55 0.58 0.70
CA TRP A 105 -0.34 -0.01 1.23
C TRP A 105 0.77 -0.09 0.16
N PRO A 106 0.49 -0.48 -1.10
CA PRO A 106 1.47 -0.39 -2.18
C PRO A 106 1.88 1.05 -2.52
N MET A 107 0.99 2.04 -2.40
CA MET A 107 1.32 3.44 -2.71
C MET A 107 2.46 3.95 -1.82
N PHE A 108 2.51 3.53 -0.56
CA PHE A 108 3.64 3.83 0.33
C PHE A 108 4.97 3.41 -0.30
N PHE A 109 5.08 2.17 -0.79
CA PHE A 109 6.31 1.70 -1.44
C PHE A 109 6.58 2.38 -2.79
N ALA A 110 5.53 2.81 -3.50
CA ALA A 110 5.68 3.56 -4.75
C ALA A 110 6.31 4.93 -4.51
N ILE A 111 5.91 5.64 -3.47
CA ILE A 111 6.39 7.00 -3.22
C ILE A 111 7.76 7.05 -2.52
N ILE A 112 8.28 5.94 -1.98
CA ILE A 112 9.61 5.93 -1.37
C ILE A 112 10.69 6.04 -2.44
N ASN A 113 11.54 7.06 -2.31
CA ASN A 113 12.69 7.26 -3.15
C ASN A 113 13.81 6.28 -2.83
N ARG A 114 13.73 5.05 -3.35
CA ARG A 114 14.71 3.98 -3.07
C ARG A 114 16.14 4.28 -3.54
N GLU A 115 16.32 5.24 -4.45
CA GLU A 115 17.64 5.66 -4.90
C GLU A 115 18.37 6.43 -3.78
N GLN A 116 17.68 7.39 -3.16
CA GLN A 116 18.24 8.25 -2.12
C GLN A 116 18.02 7.71 -0.70
N TYR A 117 16.83 7.16 -0.43
CA TYR A 117 16.45 6.67 0.88
C TYR A 117 17.29 5.46 1.30
N LYS A 118 18.07 5.63 2.38
CA LYS A 118 18.80 4.56 3.07
C LYS A 118 18.29 4.45 4.50
N GLY A 119 17.63 3.35 4.83
CA GLY A 119 17.05 3.09 6.14
C GLY A 119 16.06 1.94 6.09
N SER A 120 15.66 1.44 7.26
CA SER A 120 14.58 0.45 7.34
C SER A 120 13.21 1.11 7.22
N LEU A 121 12.28 0.40 6.58
CA LEU A 121 10.87 0.77 6.53
C LEU A 121 10.09 -0.13 7.48
N ARG A 122 9.21 0.47 8.28
CA ARG A 122 8.25 -0.28 9.09
C ARG A 122 6.86 0.06 8.62
N ASN A 123 6.08 -0.97 8.34
CA ASN A 123 4.73 -0.78 7.85
C ASN A 123 3.82 -1.92 8.33
N MET A 124 2.52 -1.66 8.30
CA MET A 124 1.49 -2.64 8.58
C MET A 124 0.23 -2.27 7.80
N CYS A 125 -0.45 -3.27 7.25
CA CYS A 125 -1.79 -3.15 6.72
C CYS A 125 -2.66 -4.27 7.30
N LEU A 126 -3.82 -3.91 7.86
CA LEU A 126 -4.74 -4.87 8.44
C LEU A 126 -6.18 -4.60 8.01
N SER A 127 -6.74 -5.55 7.26
CA SER A 127 -8.15 -5.56 6.86
C SER A 127 -9.06 -6.29 7.86
N VAL A 128 -10.00 -5.55 8.47
CA VAL A 128 -11.02 -6.06 9.39
C VAL A 128 -12.40 -6.03 8.71
N PRO A 129 -13.04 -7.20 8.47
CA PRO A 129 -14.41 -7.23 7.97
C PRO A 129 -15.39 -6.61 8.97
N THR A 130 -16.34 -5.83 8.45
CA THR A 130 -17.43 -5.22 9.22
C THR A 130 -18.76 -5.49 8.52
N LYS A 131 -19.87 -5.12 9.16
CA LYS A 131 -21.21 -5.21 8.54
C LYS A 131 -21.36 -4.32 7.30
N LYS A 132 -20.50 -3.31 7.13
CA LYS A 132 -20.59 -2.31 6.05
C LYS A 132 -19.53 -2.50 4.96
N GLY A 133 -18.61 -3.47 5.11
CA GLY A 133 -17.51 -3.68 4.18
C GLY A 133 -16.21 -4.02 4.90
N ILE A 134 -15.09 -3.50 4.41
CA ILE A 134 -13.76 -3.73 4.97
C ILE A 134 -13.26 -2.42 5.58
N ARG A 135 -12.92 -2.46 6.87
CA ARG A 135 -12.18 -1.38 7.54
C ARG A 135 -10.70 -1.72 7.54
N ARG A 136 -9.85 -0.72 7.29
CA ARG A 136 -8.41 -0.92 7.20
C ARG A 136 -7.64 -0.04 8.17
N TYR A 137 -6.57 -0.61 8.69
CA TYR A 137 -5.67 0.02 9.64
C TYR A 137 -4.26 -0.03 9.09
N TYR A 138 -3.60 1.12 9.10
CA TYR A 138 -2.27 1.27 8.55
C TYR A 138 -1.30 1.83 9.58
N TYR A 139 -0.05 1.39 9.45
CA TYR A 139 1.08 1.99 10.11
C TYR A 139 2.17 2.18 9.06
N PHE A 140 2.79 3.36 9.02
CA PHE A 140 3.89 3.67 8.13
C PHE A 140 4.95 4.42 8.91
N SER A 141 6.20 4.01 8.76
CA SER A 141 7.31 4.64 9.45
C SER A 141 8.62 4.50 8.70
N LEU A 142 9.38 5.59 8.68
CA LEU A 142 10.73 5.66 8.14
C LEU A 142 11.74 5.63 9.29
N SER A 143 12.91 5.06 9.04
CA SER A 143 14.07 5.26 9.92
C SER A 143 14.31 6.75 10.17
N ASP A 144 14.63 7.19 11.38
CA ASP A 144 14.94 8.59 11.72
C ASP A 144 16.37 9.02 11.35
N SER A 145 17.21 8.07 10.95
CA SER A 145 18.56 8.28 10.44
C SER A 145 18.65 8.29 8.91
N PHE A 146 17.50 8.33 8.21
CA PHE A 146 17.48 8.36 6.75
C PHE A 146 18.20 9.60 6.20
N GLN A 147 18.76 9.46 5.00
CA GLN A 147 19.41 10.54 4.26
C GLN A 147 18.66 10.80 2.94
N GLY A 148 18.79 12.02 2.41
CA GLY A 148 18.19 12.45 1.14
C GLY A 148 16.70 12.79 1.23
N ASN A 149 16.06 12.99 0.07
CA ASN A 149 14.61 13.17 0.00
C ASN A 149 13.94 11.78 0.08
N PRO A 150 13.10 11.49 1.09
CA PRO A 150 12.53 10.16 1.27
C PRO A 150 11.43 9.86 0.24
N PHE A 151 10.88 10.89 -0.41
CA PHE A 151 9.75 10.75 -1.33
C PHE A 151 10.10 11.15 -2.76
N HIS A 152 9.46 10.48 -3.70
CA HIS A 152 9.44 10.84 -5.12
C HIS A 152 8.14 10.34 -5.76
N GLU A 153 7.88 10.68 -7.02
CA GLU A 153 6.82 9.97 -7.75
C GLU A 153 7.28 8.56 -8.14
N GLY A 154 6.38 7.60 -7.99
CA GLY A 154 6.57 6.22 -8.41
C GLY A 154 5.39 5.71 -9.19
N THR A 155 5.23 4.39 -9.17
CA THR A 155 4.23 3.72 -9.98
C THR A 155 3.53 2.63 -9.18
N VAL A 156 2.22 2.59 -9.33
CA VAL A 156 1.40 1.47 -8.92
C VAL A 156 1.04 0.65 -10.16
N TYR A 157 1.33 -0.64 -10.12
CA TYR A 157 0.99 -1.61 -11.14
C TYR A 157 -0.24 -2.40 -10.71
N ILE A 158 -1.17 -2.56 -11.65
CA ILE A 158 -2.36 -3.38 -11.50
C ILE A 158 -2.03 -4.74 -12.09
N LEU A 159 -2.01 -5.77 -11.26
CA LEU A 159 -1.63 -7.14 -11.63
C LEU A 159 -2.87 -8.03 -11.70
N PRO A 160 -2.93 -9.00 -12.62
CA PRO A 160 -3.96 -10.03 -12.55
C PRO A 160 -3.76 -10.85 -11.27
N LYS A 161 -4.86 -11.20 -10.60
CA LYS A 161 -4.79 -12.03 -9.38
C LYS A 161 -4.51 -13.51 -9.68
N GLU A 162 -4.72 -13.94 -10.92
CA GLU A 162 -4.45 -15.29 -11.40
C GLU A 162 -3.02 -15.75 -11.03
N GLY A 163 -2.90 -16.93 -10.42
CA GLY A 163 -1.61 -17.50 -10.02
C GLY A 163 -1.01 -16.98 -8.71
N PHE A 164 -1.60 -15.96 -8.08
CA PHE A 164 -1.20 -15.54 -6.74
C PHE A 164 -1.84 -16.39 -5.65
N LYS A 165 -1.09 -16.63 -4.57
CA LYS A 165 -1.56 -17.22 -3.29
C LYS A 165 -1.34 -16.25 -2.14
N GLN A 166 -2.02 -16.45 -1.02
CA GLN A 166 -1.78 -15.61 0.17
C GLN A 166 -0.37 -15.80 0.72
N GLY A 167 0.22 -14.69 1.17
CA GLY A 167 1.54 -14.63 1.81
C GLY A 167 1.44 -14.71 3.34
N GLY A 168 2.25 -13.90 4.03
CA GLY A 168 2.36 -13.92 5.49
C GLY A 168 1.18 -13.29 6.22
N ILE A 169 0.43 -12.40 5.57
CA ILE A 169 -0.80 -11.80 6.09
C ILE A 169 -1.91 -11.76 5.03
N ARG A 170 -3.15 -11.52 5.47
CA ARG A 170 -4.35 -11.56 4.62
C ARG A 170 -4.25 -10.71 3.35
N ASP A 171 -3.70 -9.51 3.49
CA ASP A 171 -3.63 -8.52 2.42
C ASP A 171 -2.37 -8.67 1.56
N GLU A 172 -1.45 -9.57 1.92
CA GLU A 172 -0.21 -9.86 1.20
C GLU A 172 -0.40 -11.08 0.28
N TRP A 173 0.02 -10.95 -0.97
CA TRP A 173 -0.10 -11.97 -1.99
C TRP A 173 1.24 -12.20 -2.68
N ILE A 174 1.53 -13.46 -3.01
CA ILE A 174 2.76 -13.87 -3.68
C ILE A 174 2.49 -14.72 -4.92
N CYS A 175 3.31 -14.55 -5.96
CA CYS A 175 3.35 -15.40 -7.14
C CYS A 175 4.79 -15.85 -7.40
N GLU A 176 5.02 -17.16 -7.49
CA GLU A 176 6.36 -17.76 -7.71
C GLU A 176 6.75 -17.80 -9.19
N ARG A 177 5.95 -17.17 -10.06
CA ARG A 177 6.16 -17.09 -11.51
C ARG A 177 6.21 -15.63 -11.94
N GLU A 178 6.67 -15.42 -13.18
CA GLU A 178 6.64 -14.11 -13.81
C GLU A 178 5.20 -13.59 -13.94
N VAL A 179 5.00 -12.29 -13.73
CA VAL A 179 3.69 -11.63 -13.84
C VAL A 179 3.78 -10.42 -14.77
N LYS A 180 2.90 -10.36 -15.76
CA LYS A 180 2.70 -9.16 -16.60
C LYS A 180 1.64 -8.26 -15.96
N PRO A 181 1.91 -6.95 -15.79
CA PRO A 181 0.89 -6.01 -15.35
C PRO A 181 -0.20 -5.83 -16.41
N LEU A 182 -1.43 -5.57 -15.97
CA LEU A 182 -2.54 -5.16 -16.82
C LEU A 182 -2.37 -3.71 -17.25
N ALA A 183 -2.02 -2.85 -16.29
CA ALA A 183 -1.73 -1.43 -16.49
C ALA A 183 -0.85 -0.90 -15.35
N ARG A 184 -0.38 0.34 -15.52
CA ARG A 184 0.33 1.08 -14.48
C ARG A 184 -0.23 2.50 -14.32
N LEU A 185 -0.20 3.01 -13.10
CA LEU A 185 -0.67 4.34 -12.74
C LEU A 185 0.47 5.10 -12.03
N ASN A 186 0.76 6.33 -12.46
CA ASN A 186 1.75 7.15 -11.78
C ASN A 186 1.18 7.65 -10.46
N ILE A 187 1.98 7.61 -9.41
CA ILE A 187 1.58 8.03 -8.06
C ILE A 187 2.63 8.99 -7.52
N GLY A 188 2.20 10.20 -7.18
CA GLY A 188 3.00 11.19 -6.45
C GLY A 188 2.80 11.07 -4.94
N PRO A 189 3.65 11.73 -4.13
CA PRO A 189 3.47 11.82 -2.68
C PRO A 189 2.08 12.34 -2.29
N ASP A 190 1.56 13.35 -3.01
CA ASP A 190 0.26 13.97 -2.72
C ASP A 190 -0.94 13.06 -3.01
N ASP A 191 -0.77 12.00 -3.82
CA ASP A 191 -1.80 10.99 -4.04
C ASP A 191 -1.94 10.06 -2.82
N PHE A 192 -0.91 9.97 -1.97
CA PHE A 192 -0.89 9.07 -0.83
C PHE A 192 -1.64 9.67 0.37
N PRO A 193 -2.77 9.06 0.80
CA PRO A 193 -3.68 9.67 1.77
C PRO A 193 -3.13 9.77 3.20
N PHE A 194 -1.96 9.17 3.48
CA PHE A 194 -1.36 9.15 4.81
C PHE A 194 0.05 9.75 4.84
N LEU A 195 0.38 10.63 3.87
CA LEU A 195 1.73 11.21 3.74
C LEU A 195 2.19 11.91 5.02
N HIS A 196 1.32 12.71 5.63
CA HIS A 196 1.63 13.50 6.82
C HIS A 196 1.54 12.68 8.12
N GLU A 197 1.01 11.47 8.05
CA GLU A 197 0.88 10.52 9.14
C GLU A 197 1.99 9.46 9.14
N ILE A 198 2.95 9.57 8.21
CA ILE A 198 4.18 8.77 8.23
C ILE A 198 4.99 9.15 9.46
N ARG A 199 5.29 8.14 10.27
CA ARG A 199 6.05 8.27 11.52
C ARG A 199 7.54 8.08 11.26
N THR A 200 8.35 8.29 12.30
CA THR A 200 9.74 7.86 12.30
C THR A 200 10.03 6.85 13.41
N HIS A 201 11.11 6.08 13.25
CA HIS A 201 11.60 5.13 14.24
C HIS A 201 13.12 5.04 14.24
N ARG A 202 13.73 4.60 15.35
CA ARG A 202 15.16 4.32 15.38
C ARG A 202 15.45 2.91 14.90
N GLU A 203 16.58 2.72 14.22
CA GLU A 203 17.03 1.38 13.81
C GLU A 203 17.21 0.43 15.02
N THR A 204 17.62 0.98 16.16
CA THR A 204 17.80 0.22 17.41
C THR A 204 16.49 -0.19 18.09
N ASP A 205 15.35 0.40 17.71
CA ASP A 205 14.08 0.06 18.33
C ASP A 205 13.62 -1.31 17.81
N SER A 206 13.15 -2.21 18.68
CA SER A 206 12.38 -3.37 18.23
C SER A 206 11.03 -2.93 17.64
N ILE A 207 10.40 -3.78 16.83
CA ILE A 207 9.05 -3.50 16.28
C ILE A 207 8.06 -3.20 17.43
N TYR A 208 8.12 -3.98 18.51
CA TYR A 208 7.28 -3.77 19.70
C TYR A 208 7.55 -2.43 20.37
N GLN A 209 8.81 -2.02 20.51
CA GLN A 209 9.17 -0.72 21.08
C GLN A 209 8.62 0.42 20.21
N THR A 210 8.72 0.30 18.89
CA THR A 210 8.17 1.30 17.96
C THR A 210 6.65 1.41 18.07
N LEU A 211 5.94 0.28 18.15
CA LEU A 211 4.49 0.26 18.34
C LEU A 211 4.09 0.82 19.71
N ILE A 212 4.81 0.47 20.79
CA ILE A 212 4.54 1.00 22.13
C ILE A 212 4.82 2.51 22.22
N LYS A 213 5.91 2.98 21.62
CA LYS A 213 6.20 4.43 21.56
C LYS A 213 5.09 5.17 20.83
N SER A 214 4.47 4.57 19.83
CA SER A 214 3.30 5.18 19.18
C SER A 214 2.05 5.26 20.07
N LEU A 215 1.91 4.39 21.08
CA LEU A 215 0.86 4.51 22.11
C LEU A 215 1.10 5.69 23.06
N LEU A 216 2.34 5.83 23.53
CA LEU A 216 2.73 6.78 24.57
C LEU A 216 2.85 8.21 24.02
N PHE A 217 3.28 8.32 22.77
CA PHE A 217 3.35 9.57 22.04
C PHE A 217 2.27 9.55 20.96
N ARG A 218 1.01 9.80 21.33
CA ARG A 218 -0.12 10.09 20.40
C ARG A 218 0.16 11.25 19.41
N ARG A 219 1.31 11.91 19.57
CA ARG A 219 1.97 12.80 18.64
C ARG A 219 3.43 12.38 18.52
N GLY A 220 3.69 11.21 17.95
CA GLY A 220 5.04 10.90 17.47
C GLY A 220 5.51 12.06 16.58
N LYS A 221 6.82 12.28 16.47
CA LYS A 221 7.32 13.27 15.51
C LYS A 221 6.83 12.85 14.13
N HIS A 222 5.75 13.48 13.67
CA HIS A 222 5.29 13.35 12.30
C HIS A 222 6.45 13.76 11.42
N PHE A 223 6.57 13.12 10.27
CA PHE A 223 7.46 13.63 9.25
C PHE A 223 7.02 15.06 8.90
N VAL A 224 7.76 16.05 9.41
CA VAL A 224 7.65 17.43 8.98
C VAL A 224 8.74 17.57 7.93
N GLU A 225 8.36 17.87 6.69
CA GLU A 225 9.33 18.32 5.69
C GLU A 225 10.20 19.40 6.33
N LYS A 226 11.47 19.07 6.59
CA LYS A 226 12.45 20.11 6.84
C LYS A 226 12.64 20.82 5.49
N LYS A 227 11.95 21.94 5.34
CA LYS A 227 12.21 22.92 4.28
C LYS A 227 13.68 23.29 4.21
#